data_AF-A0A5J4RQD6-F1
#
_entry.id   AF-A0A5J4RQD6-F1
#
_cell.length_a   1.000
_cell.length_b   1.000
_cell.length_c   1.000
_cell.angle_alpha   90.00
_cell.angle_beta   90.00
_cell.angle_gamma   90.00
#
_symmetry.space_group_name_H-M   'P 1'
#
loop_
_entity.id
_entity.type
_entity.pdbx_description
1 polymer ?
#
loop_
_entity_poly.entity_id
_entity_poly.type
_entity_poly.pdbx_seq_one_letter_code
_entity_poly.pdbx_strand_id
1 'polypeptide(L)' 'MSAVVATANKLARIIYVMVKEKREFDESYMSFNEENMLKKRLEATQKTLLKIQKQLKKVG' A
#
# COMPACT_ATOMS: atom_id res chain seq x y z
N MET A 1 -2.50 -13.96 -5.77
CA MET A 1 -2.11 -14.46 -4.43
C MET A 1 -3.38 -14.58 -3.61
N SER A 2 -3.62 -15.71 -2.94
CA SER A 2 -4.82 -15.90 -2.11
C SER A 2 -4.86 -14.90 -0.95
N ALA A 3 -6.05 -14.43 -0.58
CA ALA A 3 -6.24 -13.54 0.57
C ALA A 3 -5.64 -14.13 1.85
N VAL A 4 -5.75 -15.46 2.03
CA VAL A 4 -5.16 -16.19 3.16
C VAL A 4 -3.63 -16.05 3.20
N VAL A 5 -2.98 -16.21 2.03
CA VAL A 5 -1.53 -16.11 1.90
C VAL A 5 -1.04 -14.68 2.15
N ALA A 6 -1.79 -13.68 1.68
CA ALA A 6 -1.47 -12.28 1.92
C ALA A 6 -1.56 -11.92 3.42
N THR A 7 -2.55 -12.44 4.13
CA THR A 7 -2.70 -12.27 5.57
C THR A 7 -1.59 -12.98 6.34
N ALA A 8 -1.27 -14.23 5.99
CA ALA A 8 -0.19 -14.99 6.62
C ALA A 8 1.17 -14.28 6.48
N ASN A 9 1.47 -13.74 5.28
CA ASN A 9 2.71 -13.00 5.05
C ASN A 9 2.78 -11.69 5.86
N LYS A 10 1.65 -10.99 6.05
CA LYS A 10 1.60 -9.81 6.91
C LYS A 10 1.88 -10.19 8.37
N LEU A 11 1.21 -11.21 8.88
CA LEU A 11 1.40 -11.71 10.26
C LEU A 11 2.85 -12.12 10.51
N ALA A 12 3.45 -12.89 9.60
CA ALA A 12 4.83 -13.32 9.72
C ALA A 12 5.80 -12.13 9.84
N ARG A 13 5.56 -11.06 9.06
CA ARG A 13 6.39 -9.85 9.09
C ARG A 13 6.22 -9.06 10.38
N ILE A 14 5.01 -9.00 10.94
CA ILE A 14 4.74 -8.33 12.22
C ILE A 14 5.49 -9.06 13.34
N ILE A 15 5.33 -10.39 13.42
CA ILE A 15 5.99 -11.21 14.43
C ILE A 15 7.51 -11.10 14.32
N TYR A 16 8.05 -11.16 13.11
CA TYR A 16 9.48 -10.98 12.88
C TYR A 16 10.01 -9.65 13.44
N VAL A 17 9.30 -8.55 13.18
CA VAL A 17 9.71 -7.22 13.65
C VAL A 17 9.62 -7.12 15.17
N MET A 18 8.54 -7.63 15.77
CA MET A 18 8.39 -7.66 17.24
C MET A 18 9.56 -8.38 17.91
N VAL A 19 9.93 -9.57 17.40
CA VAL A 19 11.01 -10.39 17.96
C VAL A 19 12.38 -9.76 17.70
N LYS A 20 12.64 -9.30 16.47
CA LYS A 20 13.94 -8.76 16.08
C LYS A 20 14.25 -7.43 16.77
N GLU A 21 13.27 -6.54 16.83
CA GLU A 21 13.44 -5.18 17.37
C GLU A 21 13.12 -5.11 18.87
N LYS A 22 12.72 -6.22 19.49
CA LYS A 22 12.33 -6.32 20.91
C LYS A 22 11.33 -5.25 21.32
N ARG A 23 10.34 -5.00 20.46
CA ARG A 23 9.31 -4.00 20.66
C ARG A 23 7.94 -4.65 20.68
N GLU A 24 7.01 -4.04 21.42
CA GLU A 24 5.65 -4.52 21.54
C GLU A 24 4.90 -4.47 20.20
N PHE A 25 3.79 -5.21 20.16
CA PHE A 25 2.89 -5.18 19.03
C PHE A 25 2.30 -3.78 18.87
N ASP A 26 2.44 -3.21 17.69
CA ASP A 26 1.86 -1.92 17.33
C ASP A 26 0.60 -2.18 16.47
N GLU A 27 -0.55 -1.74 16.97
CA GLU A 27 -1.85 -1.93 16.33
C GLU A 27 -1.92 -1.29 14.93
N SER A 28 -1.02 -0.34 14.61
CA SER A 28 -0.89 0.23 13.26
C SER A 28 -0.62 -0.85 12.19
N TYR A 29 0.03 -1.96 12.57
CA TYR A 29 0.28 -3.10 11.68
C TYR A 29 -0.98 -3.90 11.31
N MET A 30 -2.01 -3.86 12.17
CA MET A 30 -3.32 -4.47 11.92
C MET A 30 -4.28 -3.49 11.25
N SER A 31 -4.05 -2.18 11.39
CA SER A 31 -4.88 -1.19 10.72
C SER A 31 -4.84 -1.42 9.21
N PHE A 32 -6.01 -1.70 8.65
CA PHE A 32 -6.27 -1.60 7.23
C PHE A 32 -6.16 -0.11 6.90
N ASN A 33 -4.93 0.40 6.76
CA ASN A 33 -4.66 1.83 6.81
C ASN A 33 -5.21 2.49 5.54
N GLU A 34 -6.49 2.82 5.59
CA GLU A 34 -7.31 3.35 4.51
C GLU A 34 -6.68 4.62 3.96
N GLU A 35 -6.07 5.43 4.81
CA GLU A 35 -5.28 6.59 4.42
C GLU A 35 -4.14 6.22 3.45
N ASN A 36 -3.38 5.16 3.74
CA ASN A 36 -2.31 4.70 2.86
C ASN A 36 -2.84 4.12 1.54
N MET A 37 -4.01 3.47 1.57
CA MET A 37 -4.68 2.98 0.35
C MET A 37 -5.19 4.13 -0.51
N LEU A 38 -5.77 5.15 0.12
CA LEU A 38 -6.24 6.37 -0.53
C LEU A 38 -5.05 7.15 -1.12
N LYS A 39 -3.93 7.28 -0.40
CA LYS A 39 -2.68 7.88 -0.93
C LYS A 39 -2.18 7.13 -2.18
N LYS A 40 -2.12 5.80 -2.15
CA LYS A 40 -1.73 5.00 -3.33
C LYS A 40 -2.68 5.16 -4.51
N ARG A 41 -3.99 5.21 -4.25
CA ARG A 41 -5.01 5.48 -5.28
C ARG A 41 -4.85 6.88 -5.87
N LEU A 42 -4.58 7.88 -5.05
CA LEU A 42 -4.34 9.26 -5.48
C LEU A 42 -3.14 9.33 -6.43
N GLU A 43 -2.00 8.75 -6.05
CA GLU A 43 -0.78 8.73 -6.88
C GLU A 43 -1.01 8.02 -8.22
N ALA A 44 -1.71 6.88 -8.23
CA ALA A 44 -2.03 6.16 -9.45
C ALA A 44 -2.91 6.99 -10.39
N THR A 45 -3.91 7.67 -9.84
CA THR A 45 -4.83 8.54 -10.59
C THR A 45 -4.10 9.73 -11.18
N GLN A 46 -3.20 10.37 -10.43
CA GLN A 46 -2.36 11.47 -10.93
C GLN A 46 -1.45 11.04 -12.08
N LYS A 47 -0.85 9.84 -12.01
CA LYS A 47 -0.04 9.30 -13.12
C LYS A 47 -0.88 9.07 -14.38
N THR A 48 -2.10 8.59 -14.23
CA THR A 48 -3.05 8.41 -15.35
C THR A 48 -3.45 9.74 -15.96
N LEU A 49 -3.77 10.74 -15.12
CA LEU A 49 -4.08 12.10 -15.56
C LEU A 49 -2.95 12.68 -16.42
N LEU A 50 -1.70 12.56 -15.95
CA LEU A 50 -0.52 13.03 -16.70
C LEU A 50 -0.37 12.34 -18.06
N LYS A 51 -0.67 11.04 -18.16
CA LYS A 51 -0.65 10.31 -19.43
C LYS A 51 -1.71 10.85 -20.39
N ILE A 52 -2.94 11.04 -19.91
CA ILE A 52 -4.06 11.57 -20.70
C ILE A 52 -3.73 12.99 -21.18
N GLN A 53 -3.21 13.86 -20.31
CA GLN A 53 -2.79 15.21 -20.68
C GLN A 53 -1.70 15.20 -21.76
N LYS A 54 -0.72 14.27 -21.67
CA LYS A 54 0.30 14.10 -22.72
C LYS A 54 -0.29 13.62 -24.04
N GLN A 55 -1.28 12.73 -24.00
CA GLN A 55 -1.98 12.29 -25.21
C GLN A 55 -2.77 13.43 -25.84
N LEU A 56 -3.48 14.21 -25.03
CA LEU A 56 -4.27 15.35 -25.50
C LEU A 56 -3.39 16.40 -26.21
N LYS A 57 -2.19 16.68 -25.67
CA LYS A 57 -1.18 17.55 -26.30
C LYS A 57 -0.58 17.01 -27.61
N LYS A 58 -0.75 15.73 -27.93
CA LYS A 58 -0.28 15.15 -29.21
C LYS A 58 -1.38 15.13 -30.28
N VAL A 59 -2.64 15.34 -29.88
CA VAL A 59 -3.80 15.30 -30.78
C VAL A 59 -4.19 16.70 -31.27
N GLY A 60 -3.83 17.76 -30.51
CA GLY A 60 -3.90 19.16 -30.95
C GLY A 60 -2.56 19.63 -31.51
#